data_AF-A0A1G9YXM6-F1
#
_entry.id   AF-A0A1G9YXM6-F1
#
_cell.length_a   1.000
_cell.length_b   1.000
_cell.length_c   1.000
_cell.angle_alpha   90.00
_cell.angle_beta   90.00
_cell.angle_gamma   90.00
#
_symmetry.space_group_name_H-M   'P 1'
#
loop_
_entity.id
_entity.type
_entity.pdbx_description
1 polymer ?
#
loop_
_entity_poly.entity_id
_entity_poly.type
_entity_poly.pdbx_seq_one_letter_code
_entity_poly.pdbx_strand_id
1 'polypeptide(L)'
;FSVELDIAIDAQERLRGEIEAAWEGGDVDPLIGELANAAAQIRAAEKRRRLLLAYAREFVEPRPYTLDTLAKAASMSVSGVRTAYDDEEIYVVAKRIGAKLRRREEPAASDGPDFLSNPAADFFAAASAKTGRPEAELAAEFAKGSVAGQDEDKTHG
;
A
#
# COMPACT_ATOMS: atom_id res chain seq x y z
N PHE A 1 7.36 24.23 -18.05
CA PHE A 1 6.10 24.23 -17.29
C PHE A 1 4.84 24.06 -18.16
N SER A 2 4.88 24.17 -19.51
CA SER A 2 3.65 24.05 -20.34
C SER A 2 3.26 22.60 -20.66
N VAL A 3 4.18 21.78 -21.18
CA VAL A 3 3.84 20.47 -21.77
C VAL A 3 3.29 19.45 -20.77
N GLU A 4 3.79 19.45 -19.53
CA GLU A 4 3.39 18.49 -18.49
C GLU A 4 1.97 18.77 -17.96
N LEU A 5 1.60 20.05 -17.90
CA LEU A 5 0.27 20.49 -17.53
C LEU A 5 -0.73 20.17 -18.65
N ASP A 6 -0.35 20.40 -19.90
CA ASP A 6 -1.19 20.10 -21.08
C ASP A 6 -1.46 18.58 -21.17
N ILE A 7 -0.46 17.73 -20.94
CA ILE A 7 -0.63 16.26 -20.90
C ILE A 7 -1.57 15.83 -19.76
N ALA A 8 -1.45 16.46 -18.58
CA ALA A 8 -2.30 16.14 -17.43
C ALA A 8 -3.76 16.54 -17.67
N ILE A 9 -3.99 17.69 -18.30
CA ILE A 9 -5.33 18.16 -18.67
C ILE A 9 -5.95 17.22 -19.71
N ASP A 10 -5.21 16.88 -20.77
CA ASP A 10 -5.70 15.96 -21.80
C ASP A 10 -6.00 14.57 -21.22
N ALA A 11 -5.21 14.10 -20.27
CA ALA A 11 -5.45 12.83 -19.57
C ALA A 11 -6.72 12.90 -18.71
N GLN A 12 -6.96 14.02 -18.04
CA GLN A 12 -8.17 14.23 -17.24
C GLN A 12 -9.43 14.27 -18.11
N GLU A 13 -9.40 14.97 -19.25
CA GLU A 13 -10.54 15.03 -20.16
C GLU A 13 -10.86 13.67 -20.79
N ARG A 14 -9.83 12.88 -21.16
CA ARG A 14 -10.02 11.50 -21.63
C ARG A 14 -10.66 10.62 -20.56
N LEU A 15 -10.12 10.64 -19.33
CA LEU A 15 -10.63 9.85 -18.23
C LEU A 15 -12.10 10.20 -17.93
N ARG A 16 -12.44 11.50 -17.93
CA ARG A 16 -13.83 11.96 -17.77
C ARG A 16 -14.73 11.36 -18.85
N GLY A 17 -14.33 11.44 -20.12
CA GLY A 17 -15.11 10.89 -21.24
C GLY A 17 -15.28 9.37 -21.17
N GLU A 18 -14.23 8.64 -20.77
CA GLU A 18 -14.27 7.19 -20.58
C GLU A 18 -15.22 6.80 -19.44
N ILE A 19 -15.18 7.51 -18.32
CA ILE A 19 -16.10 7.29 -17.20
C ILE A 19 -17.53 7.59 -17.64
N GLU A 20 -17.80 8.75 -18.26
CA GLU A 20 -19.15 9.11 -18.71
C GLU A 20 -19.75 8.12 -19.70
N ALA A 21 -18.95 7.66 -20.68
CA ALA A 21 -19.38 6.65 -21.65
C ALA A 21 -19.68 5.29 -20.98
N ALA A 22 -18.95 4.93 -19.93
CA ALA A 22 -19.19 3.69 -19.19
C ALA A 22 -20.46 3.75 -18.31
N TRP A 23 -20.90 4.94 -17.89
CA TRP A 23 -22.18 5.13 -17.17
C TRP A 23 -23.39 4.88 -18.06
N GLU A 24 -23.28 5.11 -19.38
CA GLU A 24 -24.39 4.93 -20.32
C GLU A 24 -24.68 3.47 -20.68
N GLY A 25 -23.81 2.52 -20.31
CA GLY A 25 -23.89 1.12 -20.78
C GLY A 25 -23.55 0.01 -19.79
N GLY A 26 -23.31 0.29 -18.51
CA GLY A 26 -22.79 -0.68 -17.53
C GLY A 26 -23.66 -0.91 -16.29
N ASP A 27 -23.68 -2.15 -15.79
CA ASP A 27 -24.29 -2.55 -14.50
C ASP A 27 -23.39 -2.24 -13.28
N VAL A 28 -22.13 -1.84 -13.53
CA VAL A 28 -21.09 -1.56 -12.52
C VAL A 28 -20.66 -0.10 -12.61
N ASP A 29 -20.53 0.57 -11.46
CA ASP A 29 -20.05 1.95 -11.37
C ASP A 29 -18.59 2.07 -11.87
N PRO A 30 -18.35 2.75 -12.99
CA PRO A 30 -17.01 2.83 -13.58
C PRO A 30 -16.08 3.81 -12.85
N LEU A 31 -16.60 4.74 -12.03
CA LEU A 31 -15.74 5.53 -11.14
C LEU A 31 -15.11 4.62 -10.09
N ILE A 32 -15.87 3.68 -9.54
CA ILE A 32 -15.37 2.68 -8.58
C ILE A 32 -14.33 1.78 -9.27
N GLY A 33 -14.58 1.38 -10.52
CA GLY A 33 -13.61 0.64 -11.33
C GLY A 33 -12.29 1.39 -11.51
N GLU A 34 -12.36 2.68 -11.87
CA GLU A 34 -11.17 3.51 -12.06
C GLU A 34 -10.40 3.78 -10.76
N LEU A 35 -11.10 3.97 -9.63
CA LEU A 35 -10.46 4.06 -8.31
C LEU A 35 -9.74 2.76 -7.95
N ALA A 36 -10.34 1.60 -8.23
CA ALA A 36 -9.70 0.30 -8.00
C ALA A 36 -8.44 0.13 -8.88
N ASN A 37 -8.50 0.56 -10.14
CA ASN A 37 -7.37 0.58 -11.07
C ASN A 37 -6.24 1.47 -10.55
N ALA A 38 -6.55 2.71 -10.15
CA ALA A 38 -5.57 3.63 -9.58
C ALA A 38 -4.92 3.06 -8.30
N ALA A 39 -5.71 2.46 -7.41
CA ALA A 39 -5.20 1.80 -6.22
C ALA A 39 -4.29 0.61 -6.54
N ALA A 40 -4.58 -0.16 -7.61
CA ALA A 40 -3.71 -1.23 -8.08
C ALA A 40 -2.39 -0.68 -8.65
N GLN A 41 -2.43 0.43 -9.40
CA GLN A 41 -1.24 1.09 -9.93
C GLN A 41 -0.33 1.62 -8.82
N ILE A 42 -0.91 2.25 -7.79
CA ILE A 42 -0.16 2.71 -6.60
C ILE A 42 0.54 1.54 -5.93
N ARG A 43 -0.20 0.45 -5.62
CA ARG A 43 0.38 -0.74 -5.00
C ARG A 43 1.50 -1.36 -5.84
N ALA A 44 1.34 -1.41 -7.16
CA ALA A 44 2.36 -1.91 -8.07
C ALA A 44 3.61 -1.01 -8.08
N ALA A 45 3.43 0.31 -8.09
CA ALA A 45 4.53 1.28 -8.03
C ALA A 45 5.28 1.18 -6.69
N GLU A 46 4.57 1.03 -5.58
CA GLU A 46 5.17 0.83 -4.26
C GLU A 46 5.96 -0.47 -4.20
N LYS A 47 5.40 -1.60 -4.69
CA LYS A 47 6.11 -2.87 -4.77
C LYS A 47 7.38 -2.74 -5.61
N ARG A 48 7.31 -2.06 -6.75
CA ARG A 48 8.48 -1.79 -7.60
C ARG A 48 9.55 -0.98 -6.83
N ARG A 49 9.15 0.04 -6.07
CA ARG A 49 10.06 0.84 -5.25
C ARG A 49 10.76 -0.02 -4.20
N ARG A 50 10.04 -0.91 -3.50
CA ARG A 50 10.64 -1.85 -2.52
C ARG A 50 11.69 -2.76 -3.16
N LEU A 51 11.39 -3.35 -4.32
CA LEU A 51 12.32 -4.20 -5.06
C LEU A 51 13.59 -3.44 -5.49
N LEU A 52 13.46 -2.18 -5.91
CA LEU A 52 14.62 -1.34 -6.25
C LEU A 52 15.50 -1.04 -5.02
N LEU A 53 14.89 -0.80 -3.86
CA LEU A 53 15.62 -0.60 -2.60
C LEU A 53 16.36 -1.87 -2.18
N ALA A 54 15.70 -3.04 -2.24
CA ALA A 54 16.30 -4.34 -1.97
C ALA A 54 17.50 -4.60 -2.90
N TYR A 55 17.33 -4.34 -4.21
CA TYR A 55 18.43 -4.43 -5.18
C TYR A 55 19.62 -3.54 -4.82
N ALA A 56 19.37 -2.25 -4.62
CA ALA A 56 20.40 -1.27 -4.32
C ALA A 56 21.16 -1.60 -3.02
N ARG A 57 20.48 -2.22 -2.06
CA ARG A 57 21.06 -2.49 -0.74
C ARG A 57 21.80 -3.81 -0.64
N GLU A 58 21.28 -4.86 -1.25
CA GLU A 58 21.78 -6.23 -1.07
C GLU A 58 22.68 -6.72 -2.22
N PHE A 59 22.52 -6.17 -3.42
CA PHE A 59 23.13 -6.72 -4.64
C PHE A 59 24.08 -5.77 -5.38
N VAL A 60 24.14 -4.48 -5.01
CA VAL A 60 25.09 -3.51 -5.62
C VAL A 60 26.37 -3.41 -4.80
N GLU A 61 27.51 -3.75 -5.42
CA GLU A 61 28.85 -3.58 -4.84
C GLU A 61 29.84 -2.92 -5.82
N PRO A 62 30.77 -2.06 -5.31
CA PRO A 62 30.85 -1.55 -3.94
C PRO A 62 29.66 -0.62 -3.62
N ARG A 63 29.16 -0.58 -2.39
CA ARG A 63 27.92 0.12 -1.98
C ARG A 63 28.01 1.63 -2.26
N PRO A 64 27.52 2.15 -3.41
CA PRO A 64 27.77 3.52 -3.83
C PRO A 64 26.68 4.47 -3.32
N TYR A 65 25.54 3.91 -2.90
CA TYR A 65 24.36 4.64 -2.48
C TYR A 65 24.26 4.67 -0.96
N THR A 66 24.29 5.88 -0.40
CA THR A 66 24.02 6.08 1.03
C THR A 66 22.53 5.91 1.31
N LEU A 67 22.15 5.64 2.56
CA LEU A 67 20.73 5.58 2.93
C LEU A 67 20.03 6.92 2.71
N ASP A 68 20.73 8.05 2.87
CA ASP A 68 20.18 9.38 2.62
C ASP A 68 19.88 9.59 1.13
N THR A 69 20.78 9.17 0.25
CA THR A 69 20.57 9.21 -1.21
C THR A 69 19.36 8.38 -1.61
N LEU A 70 19.24 7.16 -1.07
CA LEU A 70 18.10 6.28 -1.34
C LEU A 70 16.79 6.85 -0.79
N ALA A 71 16.83 7.43 0.42
CA ALA A 71 15.67 8.06 1.05
C ALA A 71 15.14 9.23 0.22
N LYS A 72 16.03 10.12 -0.23
CA LYS A 72 15.69 11.23 -1.13
C LYS A 72 15.11 10.74 -2.45
N ALA A 73 15.73 9.75 -3.08
CA ALA A 73 15.26 9.22 -4.37
C ALA A 73 13.91 8.48 -4.25
N ALA A 74 13.65 7.82 -3.13
CA ALA A 74 12.43 7.06 -2.88
C ALA A 74 11.30 7.90 -2.27
N SER A 75 11.54 9.19 -1.98
CA SER A 75 10.66 10.05 -1.18
C SER A 75 10.27 9.41 0.15
N MET A 76 11.25 8.85 0.86
CA MET A 76 11.09 8.18 2.15
C MET A 76 11.98 8.83 3.20
N SER A 77 11.68 8.56 4.48
CA SER A 77 12.65 8.81 5.55
C SER A 77 13.77 7.76 5.50
N VAL A 78 14.94 8.10 6.06
CA VAL A 78 16.06 7.16 6.21
C VAL A 78 15.65 5.91 7.01
N SER A 79 14.81 6.08 8.03
CA SER A 79 14.23 4.97 8.79
C SER A 79 13.35 4.10 7.89
N GLY A 80 12.48 4.73 7.10
CA GLY A 80 11.60 4.04 6.16
C GLY A 80 12.37 3.19 5.16
N VAL A 81 13.50 3.67 4.61
CA VAL A 81 14.33 2.89 3.68
C VAL A 81 14.85 1.59 4.30
N ARG A 82 15.16 1.60 5.60
CA ARG A 82 15.70 0.41 6.30
C ARG A 82 14.67 -0.69 6.48
N THR A 83 13.40 -0.33 6.60
CA THR A 83 12.29 -1.27 6.84
C THR A 83 11.38 -1.41 5.63
N ALA A 84 11.77 -0.81 4.49
CA ALA A 84 10.92 -0.73 3.31
C ALA A 84 10.75 -2.06 2.58
N TYR A 85 11.63 -3.03 2.78
CA TYR A 85 11.60 -4.31 2.07
C TYR A 85 11.96 -5.45 3.01
N ASP A 86 11.46 -6.64 2.71
CA ASP A 86 11.66 -7.85 3.48
C ASP A 86 12.35 -8.96 2.65
N ASP A 87 12.32 -10.18 3.19
CA ASP A 87 12.97 -11.34 2.61
C ASP A 87 12.30 -11.81 1.31
N GLU A 88 11.00 -11.59 1.16
CA GLU A 88 10.29 -11.87 -0.08
C GLU A 88 10.83 -10.98 -1.20
N GLU A 89 10.98 -9.68 -0.95
CA GLU A 89 11.52 -8.76 -1.96
C GLU A 89 12.98 -9.05 -2.30
N ILE A 90 13.81 -9.40 -1.31
CA ILE A 90 15.21 -9.82 -1.55
C ILE A 90 15.24 -11.07 -2.42
N TYR A 91 14.40 -12.07 -2.13
CA TYR A 91 14.28 -13.30 -2.91
C TYR A 91 13.83 -13.02 -4.34
N VAL A 92 12.79 -12.21 -4.52
CA VAL A 92 12.27 -11.84 -5.85
C VAL A 92 13.36 -11.15 -6.68
N VAL A 93 14.14 -10.24 -6.08
CA VAL A 93 15.26 -9.60 -6.76
C VAL A 93 16.34 -10.61 -7.12
N ALA A 94 16.76 -11.46 -6.19
CA ALA A 94 17.77 -12.49 -6.43
C ALA A 94 17.40 -13.39 -7.62
N LYS A 95 16.15 -13.86 -7.66
CA LYS A 95 15.62 -14.68 -8.75
C LYS A 95 15.62 -13.93 -10.09
N ARG A 96 15.27 -12.63 -10.10
CA ARG A 96 15.25 -11.81 -11.31
C ARG A 96 16.63 -11.55 -11.90
N ILE A 97 17.65 -11.37 -11.05
CA ILE A 97 19.02 -11.06 -11.50
C ILE A 97 19.93 -12.30 -11.58
N GLY A 98 19.43 -13.49 -11.21
CA GLY A 98 20.21 -14.72 -11.19
C GLY A 98 21.29 -14.77 -10.09
N ALA A 99 21.13 -14.00 -9.02
CA ALA A 99 22.10 -13.96 -7.92
C ALA A 99 21.80 -15.03 -6.86
N LYS A 100 22.86 -15.53 -6.22
CA LYS A 100 22.74 -16.34 -5.01
C LYS A 100 22.47 -15.42 -3.81
N LEU A 101 21.50 -15.80 -2.98
CA LEU A 101 21.25 -15.12 -1.71
C LEU A 101 22.50 -15.23 -0.82
N ARG A 102 23.01 -14.09 -0.34
CA ARG A 102 24.27 -14.02 0.40
C ARG A 102 24.17 -14.43 1.87
N ARG A 103 22.96 -14.53 2.44
CA ARG A 103 22.81 -14.74 3.89
C ARG A 103 21.53 -15.46 4.36
N ARG A 104 20.49 -15.62 3.53
CA ARG A 104 19.16 -15.98 4.05
C ARG A 104 18.64 -17.28 3.44
N GLU A 105 18.21 -18.19 4.30
CA GLU A 105 17.43 -19.36 3.93
C GLU A 105 16.27 -18.93 3.04
N GLU A 106 15.99 -19.77 2.04
CA GLU A 106 14.79 -19.71 1.22
C GLU A 106 13.59 -19.40 2.13
N PRO A 107 12.73 -18.42 1.82
CA PRO A 107 11.69 -18.00 2.75
C PRO A 107 10.88 -19.23 3.16
N ALA A 108 10.97 -19.62 4.43
CA ALA A 108 10.10 -20.62 5.00
C ALA A 108 8.68 -20.13 4.73
N ALA A 109 7.83 -20.98 4.16
CA ALA A 109 6.42 -20.69 3.93
C ALA A 109 5.87 -19.95 5.15
N SER A 110 5.50 -18.68 4.95
CA SER A 110 5.30 -17.71 6.02
C SER A 110 4.06 -18.06 6.84
N ASP A 111 4.25 -18.71 7.99
CA ASP A 111 3.30 -18.74 9.11
C ASP A 111 3.60 -17.58 10.10
N GLY A 112 4.06 -16.43 9.58
CA GLY A 112 4.39 -15.22 10.34
C GLY A 112 3.65 -14.01 9.77
N PRO A 113 3.27 -13.02 10.60
CA PRO A 113 2.12 -12.17 10.38
C PRO A 113 2.27 -11.37 9.09
N ASP A 114 1.30 -11.52 8.20
CA ASP A 114 1.11 -10.69 7.03
C ASP A 114 1.26 -9.22 7.47
N PHE A 115 2.26 -8.49 7.00
CA PHE A 115 2.29 -7.03 7.19
C PHE A 115 1.23 -6.30 6.34
N LEU A 116 0.34 -7.07 5.71
CA LEU A 116 -0.99 -6.66 5.26
C LEU A 116 -2.04 -6.67 6.40
N SER A 117 -1.64 -6.98 7.64
CA SER A 117 -2.50 -7.00 8.81
C SER A 117 -3.19 -5.64 8.94
N ASN A 118 -4.52 -5.69 8.86
CA ASN A 118 -5.36 -4.57 9.19
C ASN A 118 -5.03 -4.18 10.65
N PRO A 119 -4.50 -2.97 10.94
CA PRO A 119 -4.14 -2.59 12.30
C PRO A 119 -5.33 -2.66 13.27
N ALA A 120 -6.57 -2.65 12.75
CA ALA A 120 -7.76 -2.91 13.54
C ALA A 120 -7.89 -4.39 13.98
N ALA A 121 -7.51 -5.35 13.12
CA ALA A 121 -7.55 -6.78 13.46
C ALA A 121 -6.57 -7.11 14.58
N ASP A 122 -5.35 -6.57 14.54
CA ASP A 122 -4.36 -6.77 15.62
C ASP A 122 -4.85 -6.19 16.96
N PHE A 123 -5.56 -5.06 16.91
CA PHE A 123 -6.15 -4.42 18.09
C PHE A 123 -7.26 -5.28 18.72
N PHE A 124 -8.18 -5.83 17.90
CA PHE A 124 -9.28 -6.65 18.41
C PHE A 124 -8.82 -8.06 18.82
N ALA A 125 -7.83 -8.64 18.15
CA ALA A 125 -7.21 -9.90 18.56
C ALA A 125 -6.55 -9.78 19.95
N ALA A 126 -5.83 -8.68 20.21
CA ALA A 126 -5.23 -8.41 21.52
C ALA A 126 -6.29 -8.15 22.61
N ALA A 127 -7.37 -7.44 22.28
CA ALA A 127 -8.49 -7.19 23.20
C ALA A 127 -9.29 -8.47 23.51
N SER A 128 -9.48 -9.34 22.52
CA SER A 128 -10.12 -10.65 22.65
C SER A 128 -9.36 -11.54 23.64
N ALA A 129 -8.04 -11.65 23.48
CA ALA A 129 -7.19 -12.44 24.37
C ALA A 129 -7.24 -11.96 25.84
N LYS A 130 -7.43 -10.65 26.06
CA LYS A 130 -7.48 -10.05 27.39
C LYS A 130 -8.86 -10.16 28.05
N THR A 131 -9.92 -10.25 27.26
CA THR A 131 -11.31 -10.19 27.76
C THR A 131 -12.08 -11.50 27.62
N GLY A 132 -11.57 -12.46 26.83
CA GLY A 132 -12.24 -13.72 26.51
C GLY A 132 -13.43 -13.56 25.55
N ARG A 133 -13.69 -12.35 25.03
CA ARG A 133 -14.78 -12.07 24.08
C ARG A 133 -14.32 -12.30 22.65
N PRO A 134 -15.17 -12.79 21.74
CA PRO A 134 -14.79 -13.02 20.34
C PRO A 134 -14.53 -11.70 19.59
N GLU A 135 -13.50 -11.68 18.76
CA GLU A 135 -13.03 -10.52 17.99
C GLU A 135 -14.14 -9.81 17.19
N ALA A 136 -15.01 -10.60 16.56
CA ALA A 136 -16.13 -10.11 15.76
C ALA A 136 -17.15 -9.27 16.55
N GLU A 137 -17.33 -9.58 17.84
CA GLU A 137 -18.23 -8.84 18.73
C GLU A 137 -17.65 -7.47 19.10
N LEU A 138 -16.33 -7.42 19.38
CA LEU A 138 -15.62 -6.19 19.68
C LEU A 138 -15.53 -5.26 18.46
N ALA A 139 -15.31 -5.82 17.27
CA ALA A 139 -15.31 -5.07 16.01
C ALA A 139 -16.69 -4.47 15.70
N ALA A 140 -17.77 -5.21 15.94
CA ALA A 140 -19.13 -4.71 15.76
C ALA A 140 -19.51 -3.61 16.76
N GLU A 141 -18.99 -3.67 17.99
CA GLU A 141 -19.20 -2.65 19.01
C GLU A 141 -18.46 -1.35 18.68
N PHE A 142 -17.21 -1.45 18.20
CA PHE A 142 -16.43 -0.31 17.70
C PHE A 142 -17.09 0.36 16.48
N ALA A 143 -17.59 -0.43 15.54
CA ALA A 143 -18.33 0.09 14.39
C ALA A 143 -19.64 0.80 14.79
N LYS A 144 -20.33 0.33 15.83
CA LYS A 144 -21.52 0.99 16.40
C LYS A 144 -21.19 2.28 17.16
N GLY A 145 -20.04 2.34 17.84
CA GLY A 145 -19.56 3.54 18.53
C GLY A 145 -19.16 4.67 17.58
N SER A 146 -18.72 4.36 16.36
CA SER A 146 -18.33 5.35 15.35
C SER A 146 -19.53 6.04 14.67
N VAL A 147 -20.74 5.46 14.74
CA VAL A 147 -21.95 6.01 14.12
C VAL A 147 -22.74 6.91 15.08
N ALA A 148 -22.49 6.83 16.40
CA ALA A 148 -23.21 7.63 17.39
C ALA A 148 -22.68 9.07 17.57
N GLY A 149 -21.69 9.51 16.77
CA GLY A 149 -21.03 10.82 16.89
C GLY A 149 -21.37 11.86 15.81
N GLN A 150 -22.29 11.57 14.88
CA GLN A 150 -22.70 12.50 13.82
C GLN A 150 -24.21 12.73 13.82
N ASP A 151 -24.78 13.23 14.91
CA ASP A 151 -26.17 13.70 14.93
C ASP A 151 -26.40 14.81 15.97
N GLU A 152 -25.49 15.78 16.10
CA GLU A 152 -25.78 17.03 16.81
C GLU A 152 -25.10 18.23 16.13
N ASP A 153 -25.53 18.62 14.93
CA ASP A 153 -25.52 20.03 14.52
C ASP A 153 -26.54 20.33 13.41
N LYS A 154 -27.83 20.16 13.73
CA LYS A 154 -28.92 20.81 12.99
C LYS A 154 -29.99 21.23 13.98
N THR A 155 -29.86 22.44 14.51
CA THR A 155 -30.93 23.45 14.59
C THR A 155 -30.49 24.57 15.51
N HIS A 156 -30.55 25.79 15.01
CA HIS A 156 -31.25 26.98 15.52
C HIS A 156 -30.67 28.13 14.66
N GLY A 157 -31.46 28.82 13.84
CA GLY A 157 -32.67 29.53 14.24
C GLY A 157 -32.28 30.99 14.38
#